data_AF-F3L5K8-F1
#
_entry.id   AF-F3L5K8-F1
#
_cell.length_a   1.000
_cell.length_b   1.000
_cell.length_c   1.000
_cell.angle_alpha   90.00
_cell.angle_beta   90.00
_cell.angle_gamma   90.00
#
_symmetry.space_group_name_H-M   'P 1'
#
loop_
_entity.id
_entity.type
_entity.pdbx_description
1 polymer ?
#
loop_
_entity_poly.entity_id
_entity_poly.type
_entity_poly.pdbx_seq_one_letter_code
_entity_poly.pdbx_strand_id
1 'polypeptide(L)'
;MPSKFTALVYAHADVTLVAVGAQLQAQHWALSKNISLACHAANSVQSDTSALPSVLEFHWPMPGVSANESNAAKSAFAGFLSKHTAQSDTRVLLLGDLSQQLAQVFVQHAADKQILIGPSLDAMMTDQSLKRSLWQDLIANGFA
;
A
#
# COMPACT_ATOMS: atom_id res chain seq x y z
N MET A 1 9.75 9.57 12.46
CA MET A 1 9.52 9.09 11.08
C MET A 1 10.83 9.12 10.32
N PRO A 2 11.07 8.20 9.37
CA PRO A 2 12.25 8.27 8.50
C PRO A 2 12.22 9.56 7.68
N SER A 3 13.38 10.18 7.48
CA SER A 3 13.52 11.41 6.69
C SER A 3 13.39 11.18 5.18
N LYS A 4 13.54 9.93 4.73
CA LYS A 4 13.35 9.54 3.34
C LYS A 4 12.74 8.16 3.28
N PHE A 5 11.70 8.01 2.47
CA PHE A 5 11.09 6.72 2.18
C PHE A 5 10.46 6.72 0.79
N THR A 6 10.29 5.55 0.21
CA THR A 6 9.53 5.36 -1.03
C THR A 6 8.20 4.74 -0.69
N ALA A 7 7.12 5.34 -1.17
CA ALA A 7 5.80 4.75 -1.19
C ALA A 7 5.54 4.14 -2.57
N LEU A 8 5.07 2.91 -2.57
CA LEU A 8 4.58 2.21 -3.74
C LEU A 8 3.08 2.06 -3.57
N VAL A 9 2.32 2.60 -4.53
CA VAL A 9 0.87 2.43 -4.59
C VAL A 9 0.52 1.75 -5.90
N TYR A 10 -0.14 0.62 -5.80
CA TYR A 10 -0.67 -0.11 -6.94
C TYR A 10 -2.18 -0.20 -6.80
N ALA A 11 -2.90 0.61 -7.57
CA ALA A 11 -4.35 0.52 -7.69
C ALA A 11 -4.68 -0.36 -8.89
N HIS A 12 -5.40 -1.45 -8.65
CA HIS A 12 -5.84 -2.36 -9.70
C HIS A 12 -7.22 -2.92 -9.34
N ALA A 13 -8.17 -2.70 -10.25
CA ALA A 13 -9.58 -2.99 -10.03
C ALA A 13 -10.09 -2.43 -8.68
N ASP A 14 -10.58 -3.30 -7.80
CA ASP A 14 -11.16 -2.99 -6.51
C ASP A 14 -10.12 -2.92 -5.36
N VAL A 15 -8.85 -3.21 -5.61
CA VAL A 15 -7.82 -3.24 -4.56
C VAL A 15 -6.75 -2.17 -4.79
N THR A 16 -6.49 -1.38 -3.76
CA THR A 16 -5.32 -0.50 -3.69
C THR A 16 -4.28 -1.07 -2.71
N LEU A 17 -3.15 -1.52 -3.23
CA LEU A 17 -2.01 -1.96 -2.43
C LEU A 17 -1.07 -0.79 -2.15
N VAL A 18 -0.67 -0.62 -0.89
CA VAL A 18 0.26 0.40 -0.42
C VAL A 18 1.41 -0.28 0.30
N ALA A 19 2.63 0.00 -0.13
CA ALA A 19 3.85 -0.43 0.57
C ALA A 19 4.77 0.76 0.79
N VAL A 20 5.45 0.79 1.95
CA VAL A 20 6.42 1.84 2.26
C VAL A 20 7.71 1.21 2.74
N GLY A 21 8.84 1.64 2.16
CA GLY A 21 10.17 1.18 2.54
C GLY A 21 11.22 2.27 2.35
N ALA A 22 12.41 2.09 2.93
CA ALA A 22 13.52 3.03 2.75
C ALA A 22 14.00 3.07 1.29
N GLN A 23 14.01 1.92 0.62
CA GLN A 23 14.31 1.77 -0.80
C GLN A 23 13.47 0.66 -1.41
N LEU A 24 12.57 1.00 -2.34
CA LEU A 24 11.79 0.01 -3.08
C LEU A 24 12.42 -0.23 -4.46
N GLN A 25 13.05 -1.39 -4.61
CA GLN A 25 13.63 -1.91 -5.86
C GLN A 25 12.60 -2.62 -6.77
N ALA A 26 13.01 -2.93 -8.01
CA ALA A 26 12.16 -3.56 -9.03
C ALA A 26 11.49 -4.87 -8.60
N GLN A 27 12.17 -5.69 -7.79
CA GLN A 27 11.61 -6.91 -7.21
C GLN A 27 10.36 -6.66 -6.34
N HIS A 28 10.30 -5.52 -5.64
CA HIS A 28 9.15 -5.12 -4.84
C HIS A 28 7.96 -4.72 -5.71
N TRP A 29 8.23 -4.12 -6.88
CA TRP A 29 7.20 -3.78 -7.85
C TRP A 29 6.57 -5.04 -8.44
N ALA A 30 7.40 -6.01 -8.83
CA ALA A 30 6.94 -7.30 -9.34
C ALA A 30 6.09 -8.05 -8.29
N LEU A 31 6.55 -8.09 -7.03
CA LEU A 31 5.80 -8.73 -5.94
C LEU A 31 4.46 -8.02 -5.68
N SER A 32 4.45 -6.69 -5.63
CA SER A 32 3.23 -5.91 -5.39
C SER A 32 2.21 -6.06 -6.51
N LYS A 33 2.68 -6.07 -7.77
CA LYS A 33 1.84 -6.37 -8.94
C LYS A 33 1.23 -7.77 -8.80
N ASN A 34 2.03 -8.78 -8.46
CA ASN A 34 1.54 -10.15 -8.31
C ASN A 34 0.51 -10.29 -7.19
N ILE A 35 0.72 -9.65 -6.03
CA ILE A 35 -0.25 -9.66 -4.93
C ILE A 35 -1.57 -9.04 -5.39
N SER A 36 -1.50 -7.87 -6.02
CA SER A 36 -2.71 -7.15 -6.46
C SER A 36 -3.47 -7.89 -7.55
N LEU A 37 -2.76 -8.46 -8.53
CA LEU A 37 -3.36 -9.32 -9.55
C LEU A 37 -3.99 -10.57 -8.95
N ALA A 38 -3.36 -11.18 -7.94
CA ALA A 38 -3.90 -12.35 -7.28
C ALA A 38 -5.19 -12.04 -6.50
N CYS A 39 -5.32 -10.84 -5.94
CA CYS A 39 -6.57 -10.37 -5.33
C CYS A 39 -7.70 -10.24 -6.38
N HIS A 40 -7.37 -9.76 -7.59
CA HIS A 40 -8.37 -9.57 -8.65
C HIS A 40 -8.73 -10.86 -9.39
N ALA A 41 -7.78 -11.78 -9.59
CA ALA A 41 -7.95 -12.99 -10.41
C ALA A 41 -9.04 -13.96 -9.90
N ALA A 42 -9.44 -13.84 -8.63
CA ALA A 42 -10.53 -14.64 -8.06
C ALA A 42 -11.92 -14.24 -8.60
N ASN A 43 -12.08 -13.02 -9.12
CA ASN A 43 -13.40 -12.42 -9.41
C ASN A 43 -13.64 -12.00 -10.87
N SER A 44 -12.70 -12.22 -11.81
CA SER A 44 -12.83 -11.68 -13.18
C SER A 44 -12.19 -12.53 -14.28
N VAL A 45 -12.85 -12.61 -15.45
CA VAL A 45 -12.43 -13.36 -16.66
C VAL A 45 -11.47 -12.55 -17.53
N GLN A 46 -11.20 -11.28 -17.20
CA GLN A 46 -10.40 -10.39 -18.05
C GLN A 46 -9.58 -9.44 -17.18
N SER A 47 -8.36 -9.86 -16.80
CA SER A 47 -7.45 -8.99 -16.07
C SER A 47 -6.81 -7.99 -17.05
N ASP A 48 -7.14 -6.71 -16.94
CA ASP A 48 -6.33 -5.67 -17.55
C ASP A 48 -5.00 -5.60 -16.79
N THR A 49 -3.92 -6.12 -17.37
CA THR A 49 -2.59 -6.20 -16.74
C THR A 49 -1.75 -4.95 -17.00
N SER A 50 -2.34 -3.94 -17.65
CA SER A 50 -1.67 -2.70 -18.07
C SER A 50 -1.48 -1.68 -16.95
N ALA A 51 -2.20 -1.81 -15.83
CA ALA A 51 -2.04 -0.90 -14.69
C ALA A 51 -0.59 -0.93 -14.17
N LEU A 52 0.06 0.22 -14.20
CA LEU A 52 1.41 0.42 -13.71
C LEU A 52 1.38 0.93 -12.25
N PRO A 53 2.31 0.48 -11.39
CA PRO A 53 2.45 1.04 -10.05
C PRO A 53 2.77 2.54 -10.11
N SER A 54 2.11 3.31 -9.25
CA SER A 54 2.54 4.66 -8.92
C SER A 54 3.59 4.58 -7.82
N VAL A 55 4.82 5.03 -8.13
CA VAL A 55 5.91 5.10 -7.15
C VAL A 55 6.14 6.56 -6.82
N LEU A 56 6.13 6.90 -5.53
CA LEU A 56 6.44 8.24 -5.06
C LEU A 56 7.52 8.19 -3.98
N GLU A 57 8.59 8.93 -4.19
CA GLU A 57 9.62 9.13 -3.18
C GLU A 57 9.21 10.31 -2.28
N PHE A 58 9.06 10.04 -0.99
CA PHE A 58 8.77 11.02 0.03
C PHE A 58 10.05 11.49 0.71
N HIS A 59 10.19 12.80 0.81
CA HIS A 59 11.26 13.48 1.53
C HIS A 59 10.63 14.22 2.72
N TRP A 60 11.13 13.95 3.92
CA TRP A 60 10.66 14.56 5.17
C TRP A 60 11.84 15.10 6.01
N PRO A 61 11.74 16.30 6.59
CA PRO A 61 10.66 17.28 6.42
C PRO A 61 10.55 17.78 4.98
N MET A 62 9.33 18.12 4.56
CA MET A 62 9.17 18.86 3.30
C MET A 62 9.86 20.22 3.43
N PRO A 63 10.56 20.71 2.39
CA PRO A 63 11.10 22.06 2.40
C PRO A 63 10.00 23.08 2.76
N GLY A 64 10.22 23.87 3.82
CA GLY A 64 9.24 24.85 4.31
C GLY A 64 8.27 24.32 5.37
N VAL A 65 8.28 23.03 5.72
CA VAL A 65 7.49 22.45 6.81
C VAL A 65 8.43 22.08 7.97
N SER A 66 8.06 22.43 9.20
CA SER A 66 8.91 22.16 10.35
C SER A 66 9.02 20.65 10.64
N ALA A 67 10.23 20.16 10.95
CA ALA A 67 10.46 18.74 11.24
C ALA A 67 9.67 18.21 12.46
N ASN A 68 9.19 19.13 13.30
CA ASN A 68 8.42 18.83 14.51
C ASN A 68 6.96 18.44 14.21
N GLU A 69 6.48 18.64 12.99
CA GLU A 69 5.11 18.31 12.61
C GLU A 69 5.02 16.88 12.06
N SER A 70 5.27 15.88 12.92
CA SER A 70 5.04 14.47 12.54
C SER A 70 3.61 14.21 12.03
N ASN A 71 2.65 15.05 12.40
CA ASN A 71 1.27 14.99 11.93
C ASN A 71 1.11 15.52 10.50
N ALA A 72 1.93 16.47 10.05
CA ALA A 72 1.88 16.99 8.69
C ALA A 72 2.37 15.95 7.67
N ALA A 73 3.40 15.15 8.00
CA ALA A 73 3.84 14.02 7.18
C ALA A 73 2.73 12.98 6.96
N LYS A 74 2.06 12.58 8.05
CA LYS A 74 0.94 11.64 8.01
C LYS A 74 -0.26 12.22 7.26
N SER A 75 -0.54 13.52 7.41
CA SER A 75 -1.63 14.20 6.69
C SER A 75 -1.36 14.31 5.20
N ALA A 76 -0.12 14.60 4.80
CA ALA A 76 0.28 14.61 3.40
C ALA A 76 0.22 13.22 2.77
N PHE A 77 0.69 12.20 3.50
CA PHE A 77 0.57 10.81 3.07
C PHE A 77 -0.91 10.39 2.95
N ALA A 78 -1.77 10.82 3.88
CA ALA A 78 -3.20 10.58 3.80
C ALA A 78 -3.82 11.23 2.56
N GLY A 79 -3.50 12.49 2.25
CA GLY A 79 -3.97 13.14 1.03
C GLY A 79 -3.50 12.44 -0.25
N PHE A 80 -2.26 11.94 -0.26
CA PHE A 80 -1.75 11.09 -1.33
C PHE A 80 -2.57 9.80 -1.47
N LEU A 81 -2.82 9.06 -0.38
CA LEU A 81 -3.66 7.86 -0.42
C LEU A 81 -5.09 8.13 -0.86
N SER A 82 -5.72 9.21 -0.38
CA SER A 82 -7.06 9.60 -0.79
C SER A 82 -7.16 9.82 -2.30
N LYS A 83 -6.14 10.44 -2.91
CA LYS A 83 -6.10 10.63 -4.37
C LYS A 83 -6.04 9.31 -5.12
N HIS A 84 -5.25 8.35 -4.65
CA HIS A 84 -5.06 7.06 -5.33
C HIS A 84 -6.18 6.05 -5.06
N THR A 85 -6.93 6.21 -3.95
CA THR A 85 -8.08 5.37 -3.59
C THR A 85 -9.42 5.96 -4.04
N ALA A 86 -9.45 7.19 -4.55
CA ALA A 86 -10.66 7.83 -5.08
C ALA A 86 -11.24 7.11 -6.31
N GLN A 87 -10.41 6.36 -7.05
CA GLN A 87 -10.82 5.60 -8.24
C GLN A 87 -10.94 4.09 -7.98
N SER A 88 -10.59 3.62 -6.78
CA SER A 88 -10.57 2.19 -6.42
C SER A 88 -11.65 1.89 -5.40
N ASP A 89 -12.51 0.92 -5.74
CA ASP A 89 -13.69 0.60 -4.95
C ASP A 89 -13.32 -0.23 -3.73
N THR A 90 -13.44 0.44 -2.58
CA THR A 90 -13.61 -0.13 -1.24
C THR A 90 -12.45 -0.88 -0.58
N ARG A 91 -11.41 -1.38 -1.25
CA ARG A 91 -10.38 -2.21 -0.57
C ARG A 91 -8.98 -1.64 -0.60
N VAL A 92 -8.32 -1.62 0.56
CA VAL A 92 -6.94 -1.12 0.72
C VAL A 92 -6.10 -2.16 1.47
N LEU A 93 -4.95 -2.52 0.90
CA LEU A 93 -3.97 -3.41 1.51
C LEU A 93 -2.72 -2.61 1.91
N LEU A 94 -2.46 -2.50 3.21
CA LEU A 94 -1.28 -1.81 3.76
C LEU A 94 -0.19 -2.84 4.12
N LEU A 95 0.96 -2.78 3.45
CA LEU A 95 2.05 -3.73 3.64
C LEU A 95 3.19 -3.15 4.48
N GLY A 96 3.36 -3.71 5.68
CA GLY A 96 4.40 -3.39 6.65
C GLY A 96 4.06 -2.24 7.59
N ASP A 97 4.64 -2.26 8.79
CA ASP A 97 4.34 -1.34 9.90
C ASP A 97 4.45 0.14 9.51
N LEU A 98 5.44 0.49 8.69
CA LEU A 98 5.64 1.88 8.27
C LEU A 98 4.47 2.39 7.40
N SER A 99 3.92 1.53 6.53
CA SER A 99 2.73 1.89 5.73
C SER A 99 1.52 2.15 6.63
N GLN A 100 1.32 1.31 7.65
CA GLN A 100 0.25 1.47 8.64
C GLN A 100 0.41 2.76 9.46
N GLN A 101 1.63 3.03 9.95
CA GLN A 101 1.92 4.23 10.75
C GLN A 101 1.71 5.53 9.96
N LEU A 102 2.08 5.54 8.67
CA LEU A 102 1.88 6.68 7.77
C LEU A 102 0.41 6.85 7.39
N ALA A 103 -0.29 5.74 7.13
CA ALA A 103 -1.70 5.74 6.75
C ALA A 103 -2.66 6.04 7.91
N GLN A 104 -2.17 6.24 9.14
CA GLN A 104 -3.02 6.39 10.33
C GLN A 104 -4.12 7.47 10.16
N VAL A 105 -3.79 8.63 9.58
CA VAL A 105 -4.76 9.71 9.33
C VAL A 105 -5.75 9.33 8.23
N PHE A 106 -5.31 8.60 7.20
CA PHE A 106 -6.19 8.08 6.15
C PHE A 106 -7.19 7.06 6.71
N VAL A 107 -6.71 6.09 7.49
CA VAL A 107 -7.55 5.05 8.11
C VAL A 107 -8.66 5.65 8.98
N GLN A 108 -8.39 6.75 9.67
CA GLN A 108 -9.38 7.46 10.49
C GLN A 108 -10.55 8.06 9.67
N HIS A 109 -10.32 8.35 8.40
CA HIS A 109 -11.30 9.02 7.53
C HIS A 109 -11.84 8.10 6.41
N ALA A 110 -11.32 6.89 6.27
CA ALA A 110 -11.66 5.92 5.24
C ALA A 110 -12.67 4.88 5.74
N ALA A 111 -13.75 5.31 6.39
CA ALA A 111 -14.77 4.42 6.97
C ALA A 111 -15.54 3.60 5.93
N ASP A 112 -15.53 4.05 4.68
CA ASP A 112 -16.10 3.38 3.51
C ASP A 112 -15.14 2.34 2.89
N LYS A 113 -13.91 2.22 3.41
CA LYS A 113 -12.89 1.31 2.89
C LYS A 113 -12.66 0.14 3.86
N GLN A 114 -12.63 -1.07 3.31
CA GLN A 114 -12.10 -2.26 3.96
C GLN A 114 -10.57 -2.23 3.88
N ILE A 115 -9.92 -2.23 5.05
CA ILE A 115 -8.46 -2.12 5.14
C ILE A 115 -7.90 -3.41 5.73
N LEU A 116 -6.99 -4.06 4.99
CA LEU A 116 -6.21 -5.20 5.48
C LEU A 116 -4.76 -4.77 5.66
N ILE A 117 -4.12 -5.25 6.72
CA ILE A 117 -2.71 -4.97 7.01
C ILE A 117 -1.95 -6.28 6.87
N GLY A 118 -0.84 -6.24 6.12
CA GLY A 118 0.01 -7.39 5.84
C GLY A 118 1.48 -7.14 6.15
N PRO A 119 2.32 -8.18 6.04
CA PRO A 119 3.77 -8.07 6.22
C PRO A 119 4.40 -7.14 5.17
N SER A 120 5.59 -6.63 5.46
CA SER A 120 6.34 -5.80 4.50
C SER A 120 6.80 -6.61 3.30
N LEU A 121 7.02 -5.93 2.16
CA LEU A 121 7.53 -6.57 0.95
C LEU A 121 8.92 -7.20 1.18
N ASP A 122 9.81 -6.52 1.90
CA ASP A 122 11.16 -7.02 2.25
C ASP A 122 11.08 -8.32 3.07
N ALA A 123 10.18 -8.37 4.06
CA ALA A 123 9.99 -9.54 4.89
C ALA A 123 9.46 -10.72 4.08
N MET A 124 8.46 -10.49 3.22
CA MET A 124 7.93 -11.51 2.32
C MET A 124 8.96 -12.00 1.30
N MET A 125 9.87 -11.15 0.85
CA MET A 125 10.93 -11.57 -0.06
C MET A 125 11.91 -12.56 0.59
N THR A 126 12.10 -12.41 1.90
CA THR A 126 13.02 -13.26 2.69
C THR A 126 12.34 -14.51 3.23
N ASP A 127 11.05 -14.43 3.57
CA ASP A 127 10.28 -15.53 4.14
C ASP A 127 8.98 -15.81 3.35
N GLN A 128 8.94 -16.98 2.73
CA GLN A 128 7.78 -17.45 1.96
C GLN A 128 6.58 -17.80 2.85
N SER A 129 6.78 -18.08 4.14
CA SER A 129 5.70 -18.36 5.09
C SER A 129 4.79 -17.13 5.25
N LEU A 130 5.36 -15.93 5.22
CA LEU A 130 4.63 -14.67 5.30
C LEU A 130 3.74 -14.42 4.09
N LYS A 131 4.17 -14.86 2.89
CA LYS A 131 3.30 -14.79 1.70
C LYS A 131 2.09 -15.71 1.83
N ARG A 132 2.28 -16.91 2.41
CA ARG A 132 1.17 -17.85 2.65
C ARG A 132 0.21 -17.31 3.70
N SER A 133 0.73 -16.72 4.78
CA SER A 133 -0.10 -16.05 5.80
C SER A 133 -0.92 -14.93 5.17
N LEU A 134 -0.27 -14.03 4.43
CA LEU A 134 -0.97 -12.95 3.73
C LEU A 134 -2.05 -13.51 2.80
N TRP A 135 -1.78 -14.58 2.06
CA TRP A 135 -2.76 -15.19 1.17
C TRP A 135 -3.98 -15.73 1.91
N GLN A 136 -3.77 -16.38 3.06
CA GLN A 136 -4.87 -16.84 3.91
C GLN A 136 -5.70 -15.68 4.45
N ASP A 137 -5.05 -14.59 4.86
CA ASP A 137 -5.72 -13.38 5.34
C ASP A 137 -6.53 -12.70 4.22
N LEU A 138 -5.97 -12.64 3.00
CA LEU A 138 -6.67 -12.08 1.84
C LEU A 138 -7.96 -12.86 1.54
N ILE A 139 -7.93 -14.20 1.54
CA ILE A 139 -9.11 -15.04 1.34
C ILE A 139 -10.12 -14.83 2.47
N ALA A 140 -9.67 -14.87 3.72
CA ALA A 140 -10.55 -14.73 4.88
C ALA A 140 -11.27 -13.37 4.93
N ASN A 141 -10.66 -12.34 4.35
CA ASN A 141 -11.22 -10.99 4.27
C ASN A 141 -11.88 -10.70 2.90
N GLY A 142 -12.00 -11.69 2.01
CA GLY A 142 -12.67 -11.55 0.72
C GLY A 142 -11.92 -10.68 -0.30
N PHE A 143 -10.61 -10.49 -0.11
CA PHE A 143 -9.73 -9.85 -1.10
C PHE A 143 -9.31 -10.82 -2.21
N ALA A 144 -9.41 -12.14 -2.00
CA ALA A 144 -9.03 -13.20 -2.93
C ALA A 144 -9.94 -14.43 -2.78
#